data_AF-A0A1I1TF11-F1
#
_entry.id   AF-A0A1I1TF11-F1
#
_cell.length_a   1.000
_cell.length_b   1.000
_cell.length_c   1.000
_cell.angle_alpha   90.00
_cell.angle_beta   90.00
_cell.angle_gamma   90.00
#
_symmetry.space_group_name_H-M   'P 1'
#
loop_
_entity.id
_entity.type
_entity.pdbx_description
1 polymer ?
#
loop_
_entity_poly.entity_id
_entity_poly.type
_entity_poly.pdbx_seq_one_letter_code
_entity_poly.pdbx_strand_id
1 'polypeptide(L)'
;MGYKRRARLLFLGQSAEVAADLARERAPEWVKPVGEPPFDLVIRLGEADDPAPEGVRCLHWPETDRDGLIRRIDGLAGGMRLLARSEGTTAPGE
;
A
#
# COMPACT_ATOMS: atom_id res chain seq x y z
N MET A 1 19.55 1.21 -2.78
CA MET A 1 19.53 -0.19 -2.29
C MET A 1 18.19 -0.72 -2.76
N GLY A 2 18.16 -1.40 -3.90
CA GLY A 2 16.92 -1.61 -4.65
C GLY A 2 15.84 -2.41 -3.93
N TYR A 3 14.62 -2.32 -4.45
CA TYR A 3 13.48 -3.10 -3.99
C TYR A 3 13.76 -4.60 -4.14
N LYS A 4 13.93 -5.30 -3.02
CA LYS A 4 14.17 -6.76 -2.99
C LYS A 4 12.89 -7.60 -2.94
N ARG A 5 11.78 -6.98 -2.56
CA ARG A 5 10.47 -7.62 -2.40
C ARG A 5 9.36 -6.59 -2.48
N ARG A 6 8.14 -7.06 -2.75
CA ARG A 6 6.91 -6.28 -2.66
C ARG A 6 6.71 -5.70 -1.26
N ALA A 7 6.19 -4.48 -1.19
CA ALA A 7 5.82 -3.81 0.05
C ALA A 7 4.58 -4.47 0.66
N ARG A 8 4.70 -4.95 1.90
CA ARG A 8 3.61 -5.59 2.64
C ARG A 8 2.75 -4.52 3.27
N LEU A 9 1.52 -4.37 2.79
CA LEU A 9 0.62 -3.33 3.25
C LEU A 9 -0.50 -3.91 4.11
N LEU A 10 -0.74 -3.30 5.26
CA LEU A 10 -1.96 -3.49 6.04
C LEU A 10 -2.92 -2.35 5.73
N PHE A 11 -4.16 -2.66 5.39
CA PHE A 11 -5.23 -1.67 5.28
C PHE A 11 -6.13 -1.76 6.51
N LEU A 12 -6.48 -0.61 7.10
CA LEU A 12 -7.38 -0.48 8.24
C LEU A 12 -8.56 0.43 7.89
N GLY A 13 -9.71 0.19 8.52
CA GLY A 13 -10.94 0.94 8.28
C GLY A 13 -11.96 0.22 7.39
N GLN A 14 -13.12 0.85 7.19
CA GLN A 14 -14.30 0.20 6.59
C GLN A 14 -14.08 -0.29 5.16
N SER A 15 -13.25 0.39 4.36
CA SER A 15 -12.95 -0.01 2.98
C SER A 15 -11.66 -0.81 2.83
N ALA A 16 -11.12 -1.37 3.93
CA ALA A 16 -9.83 -2.06 3.93
C ALA A 16 -9.78 -3.24 2.95
N GLU A 17 -10.81 -4.07 2.92
CA GLU A 17 -10.90 -5.22 2.01
C GLU A 17 -10.91 -4.77 0.55
N VAL A 18 -11.75 -3.79 0.22
CA VAL A 18 -11.82 -3.21 -1.13
C VAL A 18 -10.48 -2.62 -1.56
N ALA A 19 -9.81 -1.87 -0.68
CA ALA A 19 -8.49 -1.31 -0.96
C ALA A 19 -7.41 -2.38 -1.14
N ALA A 20 -7.46 -3.46 -0.35
CA ALA A 20 -6.56 -4.59 -0.48
C ALA A 20 -6.76 -5.30 -1.84
N ASP A 21 -7.99 -5.55 -2.26
CA ASP A 21 -8.27 -6.17 -3.55
C ASP A 21 -7.82 -5.29 -4.72
N LEU A 22 -8.15 -4.00 -4.68
CA LEU A 22 -7.68 -3.05 -5.67
C LEU A 22 -6.14 -3.00 -5.74
N ALA A 23 -5.45 -3.10 -4.60
CA ALA A 23 -4.00 -3.11 -4.56
C ALA A 23 -3.41 -4.38 -5.20
N ARG A 24 -4.05 -5.55 -5.00
CA ARG A 24 -3.67 -6.80 -5.68
C ARG A 24 -3.86 -6.70 -7.19
N GLU A 25 -4.96 -6.11 -7.65
CA GLU A 25 -5.27 -6.00 -9.07
C GLU A 25 -4.37 -4.98 -9.80
N ARG A 26 -4.10 -3.84 -9.16
CA ARG A 26 -3.51 -2.67 -9.81
C ARG A 26 -2.01 -2.54 -9.64
N ALA A 27 -1.48 -3.06 -8.54
CA ALA A 27 -0.07 -2.95 -8.19
C ALA A 27 0.56 -4.29 -7.75
N PRO A 28 0.26 -5.42 -8.42
CA PRO A 28 0.67 -6.76 -7.97
C PRO A 28 2.18 -6.94 -7.88
N GLU A 29 2.97 -6.22 -8.69
CA GLU A 29 4.44 -6.32 -8.69
C GLU A 29 5.10 -5.43 -7.63
N TRP A 30 4.34 -4.56 -6.97
CA TRP A 30 4.88 -3.58 -6.02
C TRP A 30 4.34 -3.76 -4.62
N VAL A 31 3.09 -4.18 -4.50
CA VAL A 31 2.33 -4.23 -3.25
C VAL A 31 1.87 -5.65 -2.98
N LYS A 32 1.96 -6.06 -1.73
CA LYS A 32 1.39 -7.29 -1.19
C LYS A 32 0.49 -6.94 0.00
N PRO A 33 -0.83 -6.86 -0.16
CA PRO A 33 -1.72 -6.65 0.97
C PRO A 33 -1.69 -7.87 1.89
N VAL A 34 -1.61 -7.62 3.20
CA VAL A 34 -1.49 -8.65 4.24
C VAL A 34 -2.43 -8.32 5.41
N GLY A 35 -2.97 -9.35 6.08
CA GLY A 35 -3.81 -9.19 7.27
C GLY A 35 -3.03 -9.32 8.58
N GLU A 36 -1.82 -9.87 8.54
CA GLU A 36 -1.00 -10.17 9.71
C GLU A 36 0.47 -9.79 9.48
N PRO A 37 1.21 -9.48 10.56
CA PRO A 37 2.60 -9.04 10.44
C PRO A 37 3.48 -10.13 9.80
N PRO A 38 4.57 -9.75 9.11
CA PRO A 38 5.18 -8.42 9.12
C PRO A 38 4.59 -7.47 8.07
N PHE A 39 4.43 -6.19 8.45
CA PHE A 39 3.99 -5.07 7.61
C PHE A 39 5.14 -4.09 7.36
N ASP A 40 5.24 -3.52 6.16
CA ASP A 40 6.17 -2.41 5.88
C ASP A 40 5.50 -1.06 6.08
N LEU A 41 4.20 -0.99 5.81
CA LEU A 41 3.40 0.22 5.84
C LEU A 41 1.94 -0.11 6.15
N VAL A 42 1.33 0.72 6.97
CA VAL A 42 -0.10 0.67 7.32
C VAL A 42 -0.80 1.81 6.59
N ILE A 43 -1.95 1.54 5.98
CA ILE A 43 -2.81 2.53 5.34
C ILE A 43 -4.13 2.56 6.08
N ARG A 44 -4.39 3.67 6.77
CA ARG A 44 -5.63 3.92 7.49
C ARG A 44 -6.62 4.65 6.58
N LEU A 45 -7.80 4.07 6.36
CA LEU A 45 -8.84 4.60 5.49
C LEU A 45 -9.94 5.25 6.32
N GLY A 46 -10.20 6.54 6.05
CA GLY A 46 -11.20 7.32 6.79
C GLY A 46 -10.86 7.45 8.27
N GLU A 47 -11.89 7.62 9.11
CA GLU A 47 -11.77 7.64 10.56
C GLU A 47 -11.73 6.20 11.11
N ALA A 48 -10.67 5.45 10.79
CA ALA A 48 -10.53 4.11 11.38
C ALA A 48 -10.02 4.23 12.83
N ASP A 49 -10.82 3.70 13.77
CA ASP A 49 -10.47 3.62 15.18
C ASP A 49 -9.41 2.55 15.49
N ASP A 50 -9.12 1.66 14.53
CA ASP A 50 -8.15 0.59 14.70
C ASP A 50 -6.75 1.15 15.03
N PRO A 51 -6.13 0.74 16.14
CA PRO A 51 -4.79 1.19 16.49
C PRO A 51 -3.79 0.72 15.42
N ALA A 52 -2.98 1.66 14.94
CA ALA A 52 -1.89 1.29 14.03
C ALA A 52 -0.83 0.52 14.85
N PRO A 53 -0.31 -0.61 14.33
CA PRO A 53 0.79 -1.33 14.97
C PRO A 53 1.97 -0.42 15.31
N GLU A 54 2.51 -0.53 16.53
CA GLU A 54 3.64 0.30 16.99
C GLU A 54 4.90 0.09 16.13
N GLY A 55 5.63 1.18 15.89
CA GLY A 55 6.90 1.16 15.16
C GLY A 55 6.79 0.97 13.64
N VAL A 56 5.59 0.79 13.09
CA VAL A 56 5.35 0.71 11.64
C VAL A 56 4.89 2.06 11.12
N ARG A 57 5.38 2.46 9.94
CA ARG A 57 4.93 3.70 9.29
C ARG A 57 3.45 3.57 8.93
N CYS A 58 2.66 4.56 9.30
CA CYS A 58 1.24 4.63 8.99
C CYS A 58 0.94 5.86 8.11
N LEU A 59 0.19 5.66 7.02
CA LEU A 59 -0.36 6.72 6.19
C LEU A 59 -1.87 6.82 6.40
N HIS A 60 -2.38 8.04 6.43
CA HIS A 60 -3.82 8.30 6.51
C HIS A 60 -4.36 8.73 5.15
N TRP A 61 -5.45 8.09 4.76
CA TRP A 61 -6.14 8.25 3.49
C TRP A 61 -7.59 8.62 3.82
N PRO A 62 -8.05 9.85 3.57
CA PRO A 62 -9.40 10.26 3.94
C PRO A 62 -10.44 9.41 3.21
N GLU A 63 -11.64 9.28 3.78
CA GLU A 63 -12.69 8.47 3.18
C GLU A 63 -13.00 8.92 1.75
N THR A 64 -13.17 7.96 0.85
CA THR A 64 -13.32 8.21 -0.57
C THR A 64 -14.00 7.03 -1.25
N ASP A 65 -14.56 7.25 -2.43
CA ASP A 65 -15.19 6.22 -3.22
C ASP A 65 -14.14 5.26 -3.84
N ARG A 66 -14.64 4.22 -4.53
CA ARG A 66 -13.79 3.22 -5.19
C ARG A 66 -12.78 3.87 -6.16
N ASP A 67 -13.21 4.87 -6.92
CA ASP A 67 -12.34 5.56 -7.88
C ASP A 67 -11.24 6.38 -7.19
N GLY A 68 -11.56 7.01 -6.06
CA GLY A 68 -10.60 7.66 -5.19
C GLY A 68 -9.55 6.69 -4.66
N LEU A 69 -9.97 5.49 -4.22
CA LEU A 69 -9.05 4.42 -3.80
C LEU A 69 -8.13 3.98 -4.95
N ILE A 70 -8.70 3.77 -6.15
CA ILE A 70 -7.92 3.43 -7.35
C ILE A 70 -6.84 4.47 -7.61
N ARG A 71 -7.19 5.77 -7.64
CA ARG A 71 -6.23 6.86 -7.88
C ARG A 71 -5.10 6.87 -6.85
N ARG A 72 -5.40 6.58 -5.58
CA ARG A 72 -4.38 6.53 -4.52
C ARG A 72 -3.44 5.34 -4.65
N ILE A 73 -3.99 4.17 -4.97
CA ILE A 73 -3.19 2.95 -5.20
C ILE A 73 -2.29 3.12 -6.43
N ASP A 74 -2.83 3.68 -7.52
CA ASP A 74 -2.06 3.98 -8.73
C ASP A 74 -0.97 5.01 -8.44
N GLY A 75 -1.26 6.05 -7.65
CA GLY A 75 -0.29 7.03 -7.20
C GLY A 75 0.82 6.41 -6.35
N LEU A 76 0.48 5.53 -5.41
CA LEU A 76 1.45 4.78 -4.59
C LEU A 76 2.37 3.94 -5.47
N ALA A 77 1.81 3.16 -6.40
CA ALA A 77 2.58 2.34 -7.34
C ALA A 77 3.45 3.19 -8.28
N GLY A 78 2.92 4.31 -8.78
CA GLY A 78 3.64 5.29 -9.57
C GLY A 78 4.84 5.88 -8.82
N GLY A 79 4.66 6.26 -7.56
CA GLY A 79 5.73 6.75 -6.69
C GLY A 79 6.84 5.72 -6.50
N MET A 80 6.51 4.46 -6.20
CA MET A 80 7.50 3.40 -6.09
C MET A 80 8.25 3.14 -7.40
N ARG A 81 7.56 3.18 -8.54
CA ARG A 81 8.18 3.07 -9.87
C ARG A 81 9.17 4.21 -10.13
N LEU A 82 8.81 5.44 -9.76
CA LEU A 82 9.69 6.61 -9.91
C LEU A 82 10.95 6.47 -9.03
N LEU A 83 10.77 6.07 -7.77
CA LEU A 83 11.89 5.84 -6.84
C LEU A 83 12.81 4.73 -7.36
N ALA A 84 12.24 3.60 -7.79
CA ALA A 84 13.02 2.50 -8.33
C ALA A 84 13.87 2.93 -9.54
N ARG A 85 13.27 3.68 -10.48
CA ARG A 85 13.99 4.23 -11.64
C ARG A 85 15.14 5.14 -11.23
N SER A 86 14.94 6.01 -10.22
CA SER A 86 16.00 6.88 -9.72
C SER A 86 17.16 6.12 -9.08
N GLU A 87 16.90 4.94 -8.52
CA GLU A 87 17.90 4.03 -7.98
C GLU A 87 18.50 3.06 -9.02
N GLY A 88 18.09 3.14 -10.30
CA GLY A 88 18.51 2.21 -11.34
C GLY A 88 17.97 0.79 -11.15
N THR A 89 16.83 0.65 -10.47
CA THR A 89 16.21 -0.64 -10.12
C THR A 89 14.82 -0.75 -10.76
N THR A 90 14.27 -1.97 -10.79
CA THR A 90 12.94 -2.27 -11.32
C THR A 90 11.96 -2.66 -10.22
N ALA A 91 10.73 -3.01 -10.60
CA ALA A 91 9.81 -3.67 -9.68
C ALA A 91 10.49 -4.88 -9.03
N PRO A 92 10.25 -5.13 -7.73
CA PRO A 92 10.69 -6.36 -7.12
C PRO A 92 9.97 -7.54 -7.82
N GLY A 93 10.75 -8.45 -8.40
CA GLY A 93 10.25 -9.78 -8.76
C GLY A 93 9.82 -10.55 -7.52
N GLU A 94 9.05 -11.64 -7.71
CA GLU A 94 8.42 -12.41 -6.62
C GLU A 94 9.30 -12.72 -5.41
#